data_AF-A0A929DBL3-F1
#
_entry.id   AF-A0A929DBL3-F1
#
_cell.length_a   1.000
_cell.length_b   1.000
_cell.length_c   1.000
_cell.angle_alpha   90.00
_cell.angle_beta   90.00
_cell.angle_gamma   90.00
#
_symmetry.space_group_name_H-M   'P 1'
#
loop_
_entity.id
_entity.type
_entity.pdbx_description
1 polymer ?
#
loop_
_entity_poly.entity_id
_entity_poly.type
_entity_poly.pdbx_seq_one_letter_code
_entity_poly.pdbx_strand_id
1 'polypeptide(L)'
;MYLDIADRLSEYYVGQGEYTAAIALCRKILARDNCREEAHCRLMRCYLAQGQRHLAVRQYQTCVEALKEELDLAPSEETVALYRRIIAAVQ
;
A
#
# COMPACT_ATOMS: atom_id res chain seq x y z
N MET A 1 1.75 16.81 -9.65
CA MET A 1 2.51 16.68 -10.92
C MET A 1 3.53 15.52 -10.92
N TYR A 2 4.42 15.34 -9.93
CA TYR A 2 5.27 14.12 -9.86
C TYR A 2 4.57 12.93 -9.19
N LEU A 3 3.94 13.15 -8.04
CA LEU A 3 3.31 12.07 -7.26
C LEU A 3 2.15 11.42 -8.04
N ASP A 4 1.35 12.19 -8.75
CA ASP A 4 0.22 11.68 -9.53
C ASP A 4 0.67 10.81 -10.71
N ILE A 5 1.81 11.15 -11.33
CA ILE A 5 2.41 10.33 -12.40
C ILE A 5 2.99 9.05 -11.81
N ALA A 6 3.70 9.14 -10.67
CA ALA A 6 4.23 7.98 -9.98
C ALA A 6 3.11 7.03 -9.53
N ASP A 7 1.98 7.58 -9.09
CA ASP A 7 0.80 6.84 -8.65
C ASP A 7 0.18 6.08 -9.82
N ARG A 8 -0.13 6.76 -10.93
CA ARG A 8 -0.63 6.14 -12.17
C ARG A 8 0.32 5.08 -12.74
N LEU A 9 1.62 5.34 -12.72
CA LEU A 9 2.61 4.38 -13.21
C LEU A 9 2.70 3.15 -12.30
N SER A 10 2.57 3.33 -10.98
CA SER A 10 2.53 2.21 -10.04
C SER A 10 1.29 1.35 -10.25
N GLU A 11 0.14 1.95 -10.53
CA GLU A 11 -1.09 1.24 -10.89
C GLU A 11 -0.94 0.47 -12.21
N TYR A 12 -0.33 1.10 -13.22
CA TYR A 12 -0.01 0.42 -14.48
C TYR A 12 0.85 -0.82 -14.27
N TYR A 13 1.94 -0.72 -13.49
CA TYR A 13 2.79 -1.89 -13.20
C TYR A 13 2.05 -3.00 -12.45
N VAL A 14 1.14 -2.65 -11.51
CA VAL A 14 0.28 -3.66 -10.86
C VAL A 14 -0.58 -4.39 -11.88
N GLY A 15 -1.18 -3.66 -12.84
CA GLY A 15 -1.98 -4.25 -13.91
C GLY A 15 -1.19 -5.18 -14.84
N GLN A 16 0.11 -4.96 -14.99
CA GLN A 16 1.01 -5.83 -15.76
C GLN A 16 1.60 -7.00 -14.94
N GLY A 17 1.32 -7.10 -13.63
CA GLY A 17 1.95 -8.08 -12.74
C GLY A 17 3.39 -7.74 -12.36
N GLU A 18 3.87 -6.54 -12.72
CA GLU A 18 5.22 -6.04 -12.43
C GLU A 18 5.31 -5.49 -10.99
N TYR A 19 5.02 -6.35 -10.02
CA TYR A 19 4.86 -5.96 -8.61
C TYR A 19 6.13 -5.33 -8.02
N THR A 20 7.33 -5.78 -8.41
CA THR A 20 8.59 -5.20 -7.92
C THR A 20 8.75 -3.74 -8.33
N ALA A 21 8.37 -3.39 -9.57
CA ALA A 21 8.43 -2.02 -10.07
C ALA A 21 7.37 -1.14 -9.37
N ALA A 22 6.16 -1.66 -9.19
CA ALA A 22 5.10 -0.99 -8.43
C ALA A 22 5.53 -0.70 -6.97
N ILE A 23 6.13 -1.68 -6.29
CA ILE A 23 6.64 -1.53 -4.92
C ILE A 23 7.69 -0.41 -4.84
N ALA A 24 8.63 -0.37 -5.78
CA ALA A 24 9.66 0.66 -5.82
C ALA A 24 9.08 2.07 -5.97
N LEU A 25 8.04 2.23 -6.80
CA LEU A 25 7.34 3.51 -6.95
C LEU A 25 6.54 3.90 -5.71
N CYS A 26 5.75 2.98 -5.13
CA CYS A 26 5.00 3.27 -3.93
C CYS A 26 5.90 3.68 -2.76
N ARG A 27 7.07 3.05 -2.60
CA ARG A 27 8.05 3.48 -1.59
C ARG A 27 8.55 4.91 -1.83
N LYS A 28 8.75 5.32 -3.09
CA LYS A 28 9.12 6.71 -3.43
C LYS A 28 7.97 7.70 -3.18
N ILE A 29 6.72 7.27 -3.36
CA ILE A 29 5.54 8.08 -3.01
C ILE A 29 5.51 8.29 -1.49
N LEU A 30 5.60 7.20 -0.71
CA LEU A 30 5.56 7.26 0.76
C LEU A 30 6.75 7.98 1.38
N ALA A 31 7.91 7.97 0.73
CA ALA A 31 9.05 8.76 1.17
C ALA A 31 8.84 10.29 1.03
N ARG A 32 7.84 10.71 0.24
CA ARG A 32 7.49 12.13 0.07
C ARG A 32 6.23 12.52 0.83
N ASP A 33 5.30 11.58 0.95
CA ASP A 33 4.00 11.75 1.58
C ASP A 33 3.60 10.39 2.17
N ASN A 34 3.97 10.19 3.44
CA ASN A 34 3.76 8.94 4.17
C ASN A 34 2.29 8.68 4.50
N CYS A 35 1.42 9.68 4.41
CA CYS A 35 -0.02 9.55 4.65
C CYS A 35 -0.81 9.06 3.43
N ARG A 36 -0.16 8.81 2.28
CA ARG A 36 -0.85 8.33 1.07
C ARG A 36 -1.36 6.90 1.23
N GLU A 37 -2.56 6.75 1.75
CA GLU A 37 -3.24 5.46 1.95
C GLU A 37 -3.22 4.58 0.69
N GLU A 38 -3.51 5.14 -0.49
CA GLU A 38 -3.56 4.35 -1.73
C GLU A 38 -2.20 3.69 -2.05
N ALA A 39 -1.08 4.37 -1.74
CA ALA A 39 0.25 3.78 -1.92
C ALA A 39 0.52 2.66 -0.91
N HIS A 40 0.04 2.78 0.34
CA HIS A 40 0.05 1.68 1.30
C HIS A 40 -0.80 0.50 0.81
N CYS A 41 -2.03 0.73 0.36
CA CYS A 41 -2.93 -0.27 -0.18
C CYS A 41 -2.33 -1.00 -1.39
N ARG A 42 -1.69 -0.26 -2.30
CA ARG A 42 -1.01 -0.85 -3.45
C ARG A 42 0.18 -1.71 -3.04
N LEU A 43 0.97 -1.29 -2.05
CA LEU A 43 2.04 -2.14 -1.48
C LEU A 43 1.48 -3.41 -0.85
N MET A 44 0.40 -3.32 -0.08
CA MET A 44 -0.27 -4.47 0.51
C MET A 44 -0.74 -5.48 -0.56
N ARG A 45 -1.37 -5.01 -1.63
CA ARG A 45 -1.81 -5.83 -2.77
C ARG A 45 -0.61 -6.48 -3.48
N CYS A 46 0.47 -5.74 -3.73
CA CYS A 46 1.68 -6.27 -4.37
C CYS A 46 2.35 -7.36 -3.52
N TYR A 47 2.52 -7.12 -2.21
CA TYR A 47 3.10 -8.13 -1.31
C TYR A 47 2.23 -9.39 -1.24
N LEU A 48 0.90 -9.24 -1.19
CA LEU A 48 0.00 -10.39 -1.21
C LEU A 48 0.14 -11.19 -2.52
N ALA A 49 0.21 -10.51 -3.67
CA ALA A 49 0.38 -11.16 -4.98
C ALA A 49 1.71 -11.91 -5.11
N GLN A 50 2.75 -11.47 -4.39
CA GLN A 50 4.05 -12.16 -4.30
C GLN A 50 4.10 -13.24 -3.20
N GLY A 51 2.99 -13.54 -2.52
CA GLY A 51 2.95 -14.49 -1.39
C GLY A 51 3.60 -13.96 -0.10
N GLN A 52 4.01 -12.70 -0.07
CA GLN A 52 4.70 -12.04 1.05
C GLN A 52 3.68 -11.44 2.03
N ARG A 53 2.74 -12.27 2.49
CA ARG A 53 1.61 -11.84 3.34
C ARG A 53 2.06 -11.08 4.61
N HIS A 54 3.15 -11.52 5.25
CA HIS A 54 3.69 -10.86 6.43
C HIS A 54 4.09 -9.39 6.16
N LEU A 55 4.61 -9.08 4.97
CA LEU A 55 4.91 -7.70 4.58
C LEU A 55 3.65 -6.89 4.32
N ALA A 56 2.60 -7.50 3.76
CA ALA A 56 1.31 -6.84 3.58
C ALA A 56 0.68 -6.45 4.93
N VAL A 57 0.71 -7.34 5.92
CA VAL A 57 0.25 -7.06 7.29
C VAL A 57 1.05 -5.93 7.93
N ARG A 58 2.39 -5.98 7.82
CA ARG A 58 3.26 -4.92 8.35
C ARG A 58 2.99 -3.58 7.68
N GLN A 59 2.74 -3.56 6.37
CA GLN A 59 2.45 -2.34 5.63
C GLN A 59 1.15 -1.66 6.09
N TYR A 60 0.13 -2.43 6.48
CA TYR A 60 -1.07 -1.89 7.10
C TYR A 60 -0.76 -1.19 8.43
N GLN A 61 0.06 -1.80 9.28
CA GLN A 61 0.47 -1.19 10.56
C GLN A 61 1.19 0.14 10.33
N THR A 62 2.13 0.18 9.36
CA THR A 62 2.80 1.43 8.98
C THR A 62 1.84 2.49 8.44
N CYS A 63 0.76 2.08 7.75
CA CYS A 63 -0.29 3.00 7.30
C CYS A 63 -1.02 3.63 8.49
N VAL A 64 -1.43 2.79 9.45
CA VAL A 64 -2.11 3.24 10.68
C VAL A 64 -1.23 4.21 11.46
N GLU A 65 0.05 3.88 11.64
CA GLU A 65 1.03 4.72 12.35
C GLU A 65 1.17 6.08 11.65
N ALA A 66 1.43 6.10 10.33
CA ALA A 66 1.63 7.34 9.59
C ALA A 66 0.40 8.28 9.62
N LEU A 67 -0.80 7.73 9.46
CA LEU A 67 -2.04 8.52 9.53
C LEU A 67 -2.31 9.06 10.93
N LYS A 68 -2.02 8.25 11.95
CA LYS A 68 -2.24 8.64 13.33
C LYS A 68 -1.27 9.73 13.76
N GLU A 69 0.01 9.60 13.42
CA GLU A 69 1.06 10.54 13.83
C GLU A 69 0.95 11.90 13.13
N GLU A 70 0.68 11.91 11.82
CA GLU A 70 0.71 13.14 11.02
C GLU A 70 -0.65 13.83 10.91
N LEU A 71 -1.75 13.07 10.93
CA LEU A 71 -3.10 13.59 10.66
C LEU A 71 -4.10 13.35 11.79
N ASP A 72 -3.73 12.61 12.84
CA ASP A 72 -4.64 12.13 13.90
C ASP A 72 -5.85 11.33 13.37
N LEU A 73 -5.67 10.68 12.21
CA LEU A 73 -6.71 9.92 11.52
C LEU A 73 -6.50 8.40 11.65
N ALA A 74 -7.60 7.65 11.52
CA ALA A 74 -7.57 6.22 11.29
C ALA A 74 -7.61 5.93 9.77
N PRO A 75 -7.16 4.74 9.31
CA PRO A 75 -7.30 4.36 7.91
C PRO A 75 -8.76 4.33 7.47
N SER A 76 -8.98 4.56 6.17
CA SER A 76 -10.29 4.42 5.54
C SER A 76 -10.85 3.00 5.66
N GLU A 77 -12.19 2.88 5.56
CA GLU A 77 -12.87 1.59 5.59
C GLU A 77 -12.38 0.63 4.49
N GLU A 78 -12.02 1.15 3.31
CA GLU A 78 -11.44 0.35 2.23
C GLU A 78 -10.09 -0.24 2.62
N THR A 79 -9.20 0.57 3.22
CA THR A 79 -7.90 0.12 3.72
C THR A 79 -8.06 -0.97 4.79
N VAL A 80 -9.00 -0.78 5.72
CA VAL A 80 -9.32 -1.79 6.76
C VAL A 80 -9.89 -3.06 6.14
N ALA A 81 -10.76 -2.95 5.14
CA ALA A 81 -11.34 -4.10 4.45
C ALA A 81 -10.27 -4.91 3.69
N LEU A 82 -9.32 -4.23 3.03
CA LEU A 82 -8.17 -4.88 2.39
C LEU A 82 -7.34 -5.66 3.42
N TYR A 83 -7.01 -5.05 4.55
CA TYR A 83 -6.28 -5.72 5.63
C TYR A 83 -7.01 -6.96 6.13
N ARG A 84 -8.33 -6.86 6.37
CA ARG A 84 -9.16 -8.00 6.78
C ARG A 84 -9.10 -9.15 5.77
N ARG A 85 -9.14 -8.85 4.47
CA ARG A 85 -9.00 -9.87 3.41
C ARG A 85 -7.63 -10.53 3.45
N ILE A 86 -6.57 -9.75 3.64
CA ILE A 86 -5.19 -10.26 3.75
C ILE A 86 -5.07 -11.24 4.92
N ILE A 87 -5.64 -10.92 6.08
CA ILE A 87 -5.56 -11.81 7.26
C ILE A 87 -6.53 -12.99 7.18
N ALA A 88 -7.63 -12.88 6.43
CA ALA A 88 -8.59 -13.95 6.25
C ALA A 88 -8.19 -15.00 5.20
N ALA A 89 -7.23 -14.69 4.31
CA ALA A 89 -6.76 -15.60 3.26
C ALA A 89 -5.93 -16.77 3.82
N VAL A 90 -6.56 -17.64 4.61
CA VAL A 90 -6.02 -18.92 5.10
C VAL A 90 -6.34 -19.98 4.06
N GLN A 91 -5.30 -20.58 3.46
CA GLN A 91 -5.32 -21.92 2.88
C GLN A 91 -4.03 -22.62 3.29
#